data_AF-A0A960IKZ1-F1
#
_entry.id   AF-A0A960IKZ1-F1
#
_cell.length_a   1.000
_cell.length_b   1.000
_cell.length_c   1.000
_cell.angle_alpha   90.00
_cell.angle_beta   90.00
_cell.angle_gamma   90.00
#
_symmetry.space_group_name_H-M   'P 1'
#
loop_
_entity.id
_entity.type
_entity.pdbx_description
1 polymer ?
#
loop_
_entity_poly.entity_id
_entity_poly.type
_entity_poly.pdbx_seq_one_letter_code
_entity_poly.pdbx_strand_id
1 'polypeptide(L)'
;MAMRDVIGTSRAGLAALMALGAALACALAAVPADAQNDERQTRYSLAGGCWAIQPASGGFLQRAGAGYNDLGTAPPRSEAFRLQATTLGRYLLYGSKAEFLAAGDGDAIVAASTPSPAADWAVVGKGDGQFEIRNSATDRPLLRRADGVVAQGSPGQSDRTTLFGFENSSGCAVYPEISLNATGKPRGGSTPFTEATGMADMHNHVSAFEFLGGRAHCGKPWDAYGVAYALVDCPDHYPNGAGAILENLFYGNPARTHDPVGWPTFRSWPAYDSLTHEQT
;
A
#
# COMPACT_ATOMS: atom_id res chain seq x y z
N MET A 1 -92.14 -9.12 -51.54
CA MET A 1 -90.71 -9.32 -51.22
C MET A 1 -90.46 -8.54 -49.94
N ALA A 2 -90.55 -9.25 -48.82
CA ALA A 2 -90.50 -8.73 -47.46
C ALA A 2 -89.53 -9.60 -46.65
N MET A 3 -88.96 -8.95 -45.64
CA MET A 3 -88.00 -9.45 -44.65
C MET A 3 -88.31 -10.85 -44.09
N ARG A 4 -87.25 -11.53 -43.65
CA ARG A 4 -87.34 -12.59 -42.64
C ARG A 4 -86.23 -12.44 -41.60
N ASP A 5 -86.69 -12.23 -40.37
CA ASP A 5 -86.00 -12.39 -39.08
C ASP A 5 -85.57 -13.84 -38.81
N VAL A 6 -84.73 -14.01 -37.78
CA VAL A 6 -84.83 -14.94 -36.61
C VAL A 6 -83.41 -15.10 -36.00
N ILE A 7 -83.07 -14.46 -34.86
CA ILE A 7 -83.11 -14.95 -33.45
C ILE A 7 -82.27 -16.24 -33.27
N GLY A 8 -81.39 -16.48 -32.29
CA GLY A 8 -80.97 -15.89 -31.00
C GLY A 8 -80.14 -17.01 -30.32
N THR A 9 -79.15 -16.74 -29.46
CA THR A 9 -79.30 -16.85 -28.00
C THR A 9 -77.90 -16.74 -27.36
N SER A 10 -77.76 -15.84 -26.39
CA SER A 10 -76.60 -15.76 -25.49
C SER A 10 -77.11 -15.92 -24.06
N ARG A 11 -76.67 -16.99 -23.38
CA ARG A 11 -77.05 -17.29 -22.00
C ARG A 11 -76.12 -16.54 -21.04
N ALA A 12 -76.73 -15.71 -20.20
CA ALA A 12 -76.11 -15.15 -19.01
C ALA A 12 -75.97 -16.21 -17.91
N GLY A 13 -74.92 -16.08 -17.09
CA GLY A 13 -74.75 -16.79 -15.83
C GLY A 13 -74.02 -15.90 -14.82
N LEU A 14 -74.79 -15.38 -13.85
CA LEU A 14 -74.30 -14.87 -12.57
C LEU A 14 -73.73 -16.03 -11.73
N ALA A 15 -72.67 -15.81 -10.96
CA ALA A 15 -72.66 -15.98 -9.50
C ALA A 15 -71.26 -15.75 -8.91
N ALA A 16 -71.24 -15.04 -7.78
CA ALA A 16 -70.09 -14.66 -6.99
C ALA A 16 -69.34 -15.85 -6.36
N LEU A 17 -68.04 -15.68 -6.13
CA LEU A 17 -67.37 -16.35 -5.01
C LEU A 17 -66.31 -15.46 -4.35
N MET A 18 -66.34 -15.59 -3.03
CA MET A 18 -65.72 -14.81 -1.98
C MET A 18 -64.19 -14.75 -2.03
N ALA A 19 -63.67 -13.59 -1.61
CA ALA A 19 -62.52 -13.38 -0.74
C ALA A 19 -61.51 -14.53 -0.59
N LEU A 20 -60.28 -14.29 -1.05
CA LEU A 20 -59.09 -14.33 -0.20
C LEU A 20 -57.98 -13.56 -0.95
N GLY A 21 -57.93 -12.24 -0.76
CA GLY A 21 -56.73 -11.48 -1.11
C GLY A 21 -55.64 -11.85 -0.13
N ALA A 22 -54.80 -12.83 -0.47
CA ALA A 22 -53.55 -13.05 0.23
C ALA A 22 -52.69 -11.80 -0.01
N ALA A 23 -52.68 -10.90 0.97
CA ALA A 23 -51.66 -9.89 1.08
C ALA A 23 -50.32 -10.62 1.18
N LEU A 24 -49.64 -10.81 0.05
CA LEU A 24 -48.23 -11.13 0.04
C LEU A 24 -47.51 -9.85 0.46
N ALA A 25 -47.56 -9.56 1.76
CA ALA A 25 -46.61 -8.66 2.38
C ALA A 25 -45.24 -9.27 2.09
N CYS A 26 -44.57 -8.68 1.10
CA CYS A 26 -43.15 -8.88 0.90
C CYS A 26 -42.51 -8.40 2.21
N ALA A 27 -42.32 -9.33 3.14
CA ALA A 27 -41.41 -9.14 4.23
C ALA A 27 -40.04 -8.97 3.57
N LEU A 28 -39.71 -7.73 3.23
CA LEU A 28 -38.32 -7.30 3.29
C LEU A 28 -37.93 -7.56 4.74
N ALA A 29 -37.43 -8.76 5.00
CA ALA A 29 -36.52 -8.95 6.10
C ALA A 29 -35.46 -7.89 5.85
N ALA A 30 -35.49 -6.82 6.66
CA ALA A 30 -34.38 -5.93 6.79
C ALA A 30 -33.22 -6.84 7.14
N VAL A 31 -32.37 -7.11 6.15
CA VAL A 31 -31.08 -7.72 6.38
C VAL A 31 -30.46 -6.83 7.45
N PRO A 32 -30.11 -7.35 8.64
CA PRO A 32 -29.39 -6.51 9.58
C PRO A 32 -28.16 -6.04 8.83
N ALA A 33 -28.08 -4.73 8.61
CA ALA A 33 -26.93 -4.07 8.02
C ALA A 33 -25.81 -4.04 9.08
N ASP A 34 -25.44 -5.19 9.62
CA ASP A 34 -24.37 -5.34 10.60
C ASP A 34 -23.22 -6.14 9.96
N ALA A 35 -22.60 -5.46 9.00
CA ALA A 35 -21.18 -5.60 8.68
C ALA A 35 -20.73 -4.33 7.92
N GLN A 36 -21.06 -3.15 8.44
CA GLN A 36 -20.16 -2.02 8.21
C GLN A 36 -18.88 -2.37 8.94
N ASN A 37 -17.82 -2.72 8.21
CA ASN A 37 -16.46 -2.63 8.74
C ASN A 37 -16.38 -1.29 9.45
N ASP A 38 -16.16 -1.30 10.77
CA ASP A 38 -15.93 -0.10 11.56
C ASP A 38 -14.88 0.73 10.80
N GLU A 39 -15.30 1.84 10.18
CA GLU A 39 -14.50 2.71 9.30
C GLU A 39 -13.43 3.49 10.10
N ARG A 40 -12.99 2.94 11.23
CA ARG A 40 -11.90 3.48 12.01
C ARG A 40 -10.61 3.17 11.29
N GLN A 41 -9.90 4.24 10.96
CA GLN A 41 -8.52 4.18 10.52
C GLN A 41 -7.69 3.34 11.48
N THR A 42 -7.06 2.29 10.95
CA THR A 42 -6.16 1.41 11.71
C THR A 42 -4.73 1.65 11.26
N ARG A 43 -3.76 1.12 12.02
CA ARG A 43 -2.35 1.18 11.61
C ARG A 43 -2.08 0.51 10.26
N TYR A 44 -2.97 -0.36 9.76
CA TYR A 44 -2.83 -1.09 8.50
C TYR A 44 -3.53 -0.42 7.33
N SER A 45 -4.63 0.31 7.58
CA SER A 45 -5.39 1.00 6.53
C SER A 45 -4.64 2.21 5.94
N LEU A 46 -3.50 2.57 6.53
CA LEU A 46 -2.64 3.66 6.06
C LEU A 46 -1.81 3.28 4.82
N ALA A 47 -1.53 1.98 4.64
CA ALA A 47 -0.75 1.46 3.53
C ALA A 47 -1.36 1.89 2.20
N GLY A 48 -0.54 2.43 1.29
CA GLY A 48 -1.07 2.83 -0.02
C GLY A 48 -1.62 4.27 -0.06
N GLY A 49 -1.96 4.85 1.08
CA GLY A 49 -2.67 6.13 1.14
C GLY A 49 -1.78 7.37 1.03
N CYS A 50 -2.44 8.50 0.85
CA CYS A 50 -1.86 9.85 0.84
C CYS A 50 -2.39 10.65 2.03
N TRP A 51 -1.49 11.09 2.90
CA TRP A 51 -1.86 11.53 4.24
C TRP A 51 -1.14 12.82 4.66
N ALA A 52 -1.86 13.70 5.34
CA ALA A 52 -1.28 14.74 6.17
C ALA A 52 -1.12 14.21 7.59
N ILE A 53 -0.01 14.54 8.26
CA ILE A 53 0.29 14.08 9.62
C ILE A 53 -0.01 15.22 10.60
N GLN A 54 -0.90 14.97 11.55
CA GLN A 54 -1.38 15.93 12.55
C GLN A 54 -0.93 15.53 13.94
N PRO A 55 -0.14 16.33 14.67
CA PRO A 55 0.08 16.10 16.09
C PRO A 55 -1.23 16.23 16.88
N ALA A 56 -1.38 15.48 17.98
CA ALA A 56 -2.60 15.53 18.82
C ALA A 56 -2.86 16.90 19.47
N SER A 57 -1.85 17.78 19.53
CA SER A 57 -2.00 19.18 19.94
C SER A 57 -2.62 20.08 18.85
N GLY A 58 -2.90 19.53 17.66
CA GLY A 58 -3.33 20.26 16.48
C GLY A 58 -2.16 20.64 15.57
N GLY A 59 -2.53 21.22 14.43
CA GLY A 59 -1.60 21.57 13.36
C GLY A 59 -1.21 20.39 12.47
N PHE A 60 -0.27 20.61 11.56
CA PHE A 60 0.14 19.61 10.58
C PHE A 60 1.60 19.81 10.20
N LEU A 61 2.27 18.70 9.91
CA LEU A 61 3.63 18.70 9.43
C LEU A 61 3.72 19.43 8.08
N GLN A 62 4.76 20.26 7.95
CA GLN A 62 5.20 20.88 6.72
C GLN A 62 6.69 20.63 6.52
N ARG A 63 7.12 20.49 5.26
CA ARG A 63 8.52 20.65 4.89
C ARG A 63 9.08 21.99 5.35
N ALA A 64 10.13 21.99 6.16
CA ALA A 64 10.80 23.18 6.67
C ALA A 64 12.32 23.00 6.62
N GLY A 65 13.00 23.78 5.77
CA GLY A 65 14.44 23.64 5.54
C GLY A 65 14.82 22.20 5.16
N ALA A 66 15.74 21.60 5.92
CA ALA A 66 16.23 20.24 5.72
C ALA A 66 15.33 19.15 6.34
N GLY A 67 14.24 19.51 7.03
CA GLY A 67 13.41 18.55 7.78
C GLY A 67 11.93 18.90 7.74
N TYR A 68 11.21 18.56 8.81
CA TYR A 68 9.77 18.79 8.91
C TYR A 68 9.44 19.43 10.26
N ASN A 69 8.52 20.39 10.27
CA ASN A 69 8.02 21.06 11.47
C ASN A 69 6.50 21.14 11.43
N ASP A 70 5.86 21.37 12.57
CA ASP A 70 4.43 21.70 12.58
C ASP A 70 4.23 23.19 12.28
N LEU A 71 3.43 23.51 11.26
CA LEU A 71 3.09 24.88 10.88
C LEU A 71 1.61 25.23 11.07
N GLY A 72 0.79 24.33 11.61
CA GLY A 72 -0.62 24.64 11.88
C GLY A 72 -1.55 24.64 10.66
N THR A 73 -1.05 24.34 9.46
CA THR A 73 -1.83 24.50 8.21
C THR A 73 -2.47 23.18 7.77
N ALA A 74 -3.78 23.13 7.58
CA ALA A 74 -4.49 21.91 7.19
C ALA A 74 -4.24 21.46 5.73
N PRO A 75 -4.40 20.15 5.41
CA PRO A 75 -4.44 19.67 4.04
C PRO A 75 -5.51 20.39 3.19
N PRO A 76 -5.30 20.53 1.87
CA PRO A 76 -4.17 19.99 1.10
C PRO A 76 -2.92 20.91 1.12
N ARG A 77 -2.88 21.94 1.97
CA ARG A 77 -1.75 22.88 2.03
C ARG A 77 -0.59 22.37 2.90
N SER A 78 -0.87 21.47 3.83
CA SER A 78 0.16 20.75 4.62
C SER A 78 1.07 19.90 3.73
N GLU A 79 2.15 19.38 4.30
CA GLU A 79 2.90 18.32 3.62
C GLU A 79 2.01 17.09 3.42
N ALA A 80 2.13 16.47 2.25
CA ALA A 80 1.44 15.24 1.90
C ALA A 80 2.46 14.10 1.85
N PHE A 81 2.22 13.05 2.63
CA PHE A 81 3.06 11.87 2.71
C PHE A 81 2.36 10.66 2.11
N ARG A 82 3.01 10.00 1.15
CA ARG A 82 2.67 8.66 0.72
C ARG A 82 3.17 7.68 1.78
N LEU A 83 2.27 6.90 2.37
CA LEU A 83 2.66 5.85 3.32
C LEU A 83 2.94 4.55 2.54
N GLN A 84 4.21 4.35 2.20
CA GLN A 84 4.68 3.16 1.51
C GLN A 84 5.06 2.11 2.55
N ALA A 85 4.38 0.95 2.52
CA ALA A 85 4.62 -0.10 3.50
C ALA A 85 5.96 -0.79 3.23
N THR A 86 6.79 -0.92 4.27
CA THR A 86 8.01 -1.76 4.25
C THR A 86 7.72 -3.15 4.82
N THR A 87 6.76 -3.23 5.74
CA THR A 87 6.16 -4.46 6.27
C THR A 87 4.84 -4.10 6.98
N LEU A 88 4.18 -5.05 7.64
CA LEU A 88 2.90 -4.82 8.32
C LEU A 88 3.01 -3.76 9.41
N GLY A 89 2.34 -2.62 9.21
CA GLY A 89 2.30 -1.51 10.17
C GLY A 89 3.60 -0.69 10.23
N ARG A 90 4.51 -0.85 9.28
CA ARG A 90 5.73 -0.06 9.13
C ARG A 90 5.77 0.62 7.77
N TYR A 91 6.19 1.88 7.75
CA TYR A 91 6.06 2.73 6.58
C TYR A 91 7.29 3.61 6.36
N LEU A 92 7.65 3.77 5.09
CA LEU A 92 8.34 4.96 4.60
C LEU A 92 7.31 6.09 4.49
N LEU A 93 7.64 7.24 5.07
CA LEU A 93 6.83 8.46 4.98
C LEU A 93 7.41 9.31 3.85
N TYR A 94 6.90 9.09 2.63
CA TYR A 94 7.47 9.66 1.41
C TYR A 94 6.76 10.97 1.04
N GLY A 95 7.47 12.09 1.23
CA GLY A 95 6.96 13.45 1.06
C GLY A 95 6.81 13.87 -0.40
N SER A 96 6.17 15.03 -0.61
CA SER A 96 5.85 15.60 -1.92
C SER A 96 7.06 15.86 -2.83
N LYS A 97 8.25 16.00 -2.25
CA LYS A 97 9.53 16.19 -2.96
C LYS A 97 10.31 14.91 -3.24
N ALA A 98 9.66 13.74 -3.15
CA ALA A 98 10.31 12.44 -3.34
C ALA A 98 11.44 12.17 -2.33
N GLU A 99 11.25 12.62 -1.09
CA GLU A 99 12.18 12.43 0.03
C GLU A 99 11.47 11.76 1.21
N PHE A 100 12.24 11.13 2.08
CA PHE A 100 11.73 10.39 3.23
C PHE A 100 11.83 11.23 4.51
N LEU A 101 10.76 11.28 5.30
CA LEU A 101 10.90 11.70 6.70
C LEU A 101 11.76 10.68 7.43
N ALA A 102 12.90 11.11 7.96
CA ALA A 102 13.88 10.24 8.58
C ALA A 102 14.42 10.81 9.90
N ALA A 103 14.84 9.91 10.79
CA ALA A 103 15.65 10.23 11.95
C ALA A 103 17.04 10.71 11.50
N GLY A 104 17.43 11.90 11.96
CA GLY A 104 18.78 12.44 11.80
C GLY A 104 19.62 12.30 13.06
N ASP A 105 20.74 13.02 13.09
CA ASP A 105 21.63 13.08 14.26
C ASP A 105 20.92 13.64 15.49
N GLY A 106 21.26 13.10 16.66
CA GLY A 106 20.64 13.48 17.93
C GLY A 106 19.14 13.17 17.90
N ASP A 107 18.31 14.20 17.95
CA ASP A 107 16.86 14.08 17.89
C ASP A 107 16.23 14.76 16.68
N ALA A 108 17.07 15.13 15.70
CA ALA A 108 16.60 15.77 14.49
C ALA A 108 15.69 14.85 13.66
N ILE A 109 14.76 15.49 12.94
CA ILE A 109 13.99 14.90 11.86
C ILE A 109 14.40 15.59 10.57
N VAL A 110 14.78 14.80 9.56
CA VAL A 110 15.34 15.27 8.30
C VAL A 110 14.56 14.72 7.11
N ALA A 111 14.71 15.36 5.96
CA ALA A 111 14.31 14.83 4.66
C ALA A 111 15.51 14.09 4.04
N ALA A 112 15.44 12.78 3.95
CA ALA A 112 16.47 11.94 3.35
C ALA A 112 16.13 11.61 1.89
N SER A 113 17.13 11.52 1.01
CA SER A 113 16.93 11.15 -0.40
C SER A 113 16.86 9.64 -0.66
N THR A 114 17.24 8.83 0.33
CA THR A 114 17.27 7.36 0.23
C THR A 114 16.53 6.73 1.41
N PRO A 115 15.82 5.61 1.19
CA PRO A 115 15.22 4.85 2.27
C PRO A 115 16.31 4.18 3.12
N SER A 116 15.99 3.95 4.38
CA SER A 116 16.90 3.36 5.37
C SER A 116 16.10 2.99 6.62
N PRO A 117 16.69 2.26 7.58
CA PRO A 117 16.06 2.06 8.89
C PRO A 117 15.72 3.38 9.60
N ALA A 118 16.50 4.44 9.36
CA ALA A 118 16.21 5.78 9.89
C ALA A 118 14.99 6.43 9.21
N ALA A 119 14.61 6.01 8.01
CA ALA A 119 13.43 6.49 7.28
C ALA A 119 12.20 5.58 7.42
N ASP A 120 12.34 4.45 8.12
CA ASP A 120 11.28 3.47 8.31
C ASP A 120 10.68 3.59 9.71
N TRP A 121 9.35 3.74 9.76
CA TRP A 121 8.61 4.06 10.96
C TRP A 121 7.53 3.02 11.25
N ALA A 122 7.61 2.42 12.44
CA ALA A 122 6.53 1.60 12.99
C ALA A 122 5.39 2.49 13.50
N VAL A 123 4.18 2.22 13.03
CA VAL A 123 2.97 2.92 13.47
C VAL A 123 2.23 2.05 14.48
N VAL A 124 2.03 2.58 15.68
CA VAL A 124 1.39 1.88 16.80
C VAL A 124 0.10 2.60 17.16
N GLY A 125 -1.04 1.91 17.06
CA GLY A 125 -2.33 2.49 17.44
C GLY A 125 -2.44 2.71 18.95
N LYS A 126 -3.01 3.85 19.36
CA LYS A 126 -3.22 4.25 20.76
C LYS A 126 -4.70 4.45 21.14
N GLY A 127 -5.62 4.12 20.24
CA GLY A 127 -7.04 4.38 20.39
C GLY A 127 -7.46 5.71 19.76
N ASP A 128 -8.76 5.90 19.52
CA ASP A 128 -9.36 7.15 19.03
C ASP A 128 -8.74 7.73 17.75
N GLY A 129 -8.22 6.87 16.87
CA GLY A 129 -7.55 7.30 15.63
C GLY A 129 -6.18 7.95 15.84
N GLN A 130 -5.61 7.86 17.04
CA GLN A 130 -4.28 8.35 17.37
C GLN A 130 -3.23 7.23 17.29
N PHE A 131 -2.03 7.62 16.90
CA PHE A 131 -0.91 6.73 16.66
C PHE A 131 0.38 7.28 17.28
N GLU A 132 1.24 6.38 17.72
CA GLU A 132 2.67 6.67 17.86
C GLU A 132 3.41 6.22 16.61
N ILE A 133 4.35 7.04 16.16
CA ILE A 133 5.18 6.78 14.97
C ILE A 133 6.61 6.58 15.48
N ARG A 134 7.13 5.36 15.50
CA ARG A 134 8.42 4.99 16.11
C ARG A 134 9.46 4.64 15.08
N ASN A 135 10.65 5.20 15.19
CA ASN A 135 11.71 4.96 14.24
C ASN A 135 12.25 3.54 14.36
N SER A 136 12.46 2.83 13.24
CA SER A 136 12.90 1.44 13.29
C SER A 136 14.38 1.26 13.67
N ALA A 137 15.21 2.28 13.48
CA ALA A 137 16.62 2.22 13.87
C ALA A 137 16.83 2.57 15.35
N THR A 138 16.07 3.53 15.88
CA THR A 138 16.29 4.07 17.23
C THR A 138 15.24 3.66 18.25
N ASP A 139 14.10 3.10 17.82
CA ASP A 139 12.89 2.83 18.62
C ASP A 139 12.31 4.08 19.34
N ARG A 140 12.73 5.27 18.89
CA ARG A 140 12.27 6.55 19.47
C ARG A 140 11.01 7.02 18.74
N PRO A 141 10.01 7.53 19.47
CA PRO A 141 8.81 8.07 18.85
C PRO A 141 9.10 9.42 18.18
N LEU A 142 8.33 9.73 17.15
CA LEU A 142 8.14 11.11 16.71
C LEU A 142 7.48 11.89 17.86
N LEU A 143 7.89 13.14 18.02
CA LEU A 143 7.48 14.04 19.08
C LEU A 143 7.24 15.42 18.47
N ARG A 144 6.15 16.07 18.86
CA ARG A 144 6.01 17.52 18.68
C ARG A 144 6.40 18.23 19.98
N ARG A 145 7.47 19.03 19.93
CA ARG A 145 7.90 19.85 21.05
C ARG A 145 6.98 21.05 21.29
N ALA A 146 7.13 21.69 22.43
CA ALA A 146 6.37 22.88 22.81
C ALA A 146 6.63 24.08 21.90
N ASP A 147 7.82 24.17 21.30
CA ASP A 147 8.22 25.19 20.32
C ASP A 147 7.68 24.94 18.90
N GLY A 148 6.90 23.86 18.69
CA GLY A 148 6.34 23.48 17.39
C GLY A 148 7.29 22.68 16.49
N VAL A 149 8.53 22.43 16.93
CA VAL A 149 9.49 21.60 16.20
C VAL A 149 9.10 20.13 16.33
N VAL A 150 9.17 19.41 15.22
CA VAL A 150 9.01 17.96 15.21
C VAL A 150 10.39 17.30 15.34
N ALA A 151 10.52 16.40 16.29
CA ALA A 151 11.79 15.79 16.69
C ALA A 151 11.56 14.32 17.05
N GLN A 152 12.64 13.60 17.38
CA GLN A 152 12.55 12.32 18.08
C GLN A 152 12.42 12.54 19.59
N GLY A 153 11.46 11.86 20.22
CA GLY A 153 11.33 11.81 21.67
C GLY A 153 12.42 10.97 22.34
N SER A 154 12.35 10.84 23.66
CA SER A 154 13.26 9.94 24.39
C SER A 154 12.88 8.47 24.18
N PRO A 155 13.82 7.51 24.31
CA PRO A 155 13.49 6.08 24.31
C PRO A 155 12.37 5.77 25.32
N GLY A 156 11.36 5.02 24.89
CA GLY A 156 10.21 4.67 25.72
C GLY A 156 9.20 5.79 26.01
N GLN A 157 9.43 7.03 25.53
CA GLN A 157 8.46 8.11 25.69
C GLN A 157 7.11 7.74 25.04
N SER A 158 6.02 8.00 25.76
CA SER A 158 4.65 7.70 25.35
C SER A 158 3.70 8.62 26.10
N ASP A 159 3.40 9.78 25.51
CA ASP A 159 2.53 10.79 26.11
C ASP A 159 1.82 11.60 25.01
N ARG A 160 1.04 12.62 25.37
CA ARG A 160 0.26 13.41 24.40
C ARG A 160 1.10 14.09 23.32
N THR A 161 2.38 14.36 23.58
CA THR A 161 3.29 15.00 22.63
C THR A 161 3.81 14.04 21.55
N THR A 162 3.67 12.73 21.76
CA THR A 162 4.06 11.66 20.81
C THR A 162 2.87 11.08 20.05
N LEU A 163 1.68 11.65 20.22
CA LEU A 163 0.47 11.19 19.53
C LEU A 163 0.24 11.99 18.25
N PHE A 164 -0.03 11.26 17.16
CA PHE A 164 -0.31 11.81 15.84
C PHE A 164 -1.52 11.12 15.21
N GLY A 165 -2.32 11.89 14.47
CA GLY A 165 -3.33 11.41 13.54
C GLY A 165 -2.84 11.50 12.09
N PHE A 166 -3.51 10.77 11.21
CA PHE A 166 -3.37 10.96 9.76
C PHE A 166 -4.71 11.40 9.18
N GLU A 167 -4.71 12.51 8.45
CA GLU A 167 -5.86 13.00 7.70
C GLU A 167 -5.65 12.79 6.21
N ASN A 168 -6.72 12.49 5.47
CA ASN A 168 -6.62 12.31 4.02
C ASN A 168 -6.04 13.58 3.36
N SER A 169 -5.09 13.37 2.44
CA SER A 169 -4.50 14.43 1.64
C SER A 169 -4.48 14.05 0.16
N SER A 170 -3.97 14.95 -0.67
CA SER A 170 -3.80 14.74 -2.12
C SER A 170 -2.45 15.31 -2.56
N GLY A 171 -2.02 14.97 -3.78
CA GLY A 171 -0.75 15.48 -4.32
C GLY A 171 0.50 14.83 -3.73
N CYS A 172 0.38 13.64 -3.12
CA CYS A 172 1.55 12.88 -2.70
C CYS A 172 2.43 12.50 -3.90
N ALA A 173 3.74 12.48 -3.67
CA ALA A 173 4.68 11.93 -4.64
C ALA A 173 4.39 10.43 -4.88
N VAL A 174 4.58 10.00 -6.12
CA VAL A 174 4.46 8.58 -6.49
C VAL A 174 5.74 7.87 -6.05
N TYR A 175 5.58 6.85 -5.19
CA TYR A 175 6.70 5.99 -4.81
C TYR A 175 7.06 5.05 -5.97
N PRO A 176 8.35 4.86 -6.29
CA PRO A 176 8.79 3.90 -7.31
C PRO A 176 8.37 2.48 -6.93
N GLU A 177 7.37 1.94 -7.62
CA GLU A 177 6.86 0.58 -7.39
C GLU A 177 6.41 -0.05 -8.70
N ILE A 178 6.51 -1.38 -8.79
CA ILE A 178 5.98 -2.11 -9.94
C ILE A 178 4.45 -2.11 -9.90
N SER A 179 3.80 -1.92 -11.04
CA SER A 179 2.33 -1.99 -11.09
C SER A 179 1.88 -3.42 -10.81
N LEU A 180 0.91 -3.57 -9.91
CA LEU A 180 0.33 -4.88 -9.59
C LEU A 180 -0.28 -5.59 -10.81
N ASN A 181 -0.71 -4.83 -11.83
CA ASN A 181 -1.42 -5.31 -13.02
C ASN A 181 -2.53 -6.34 -12.73
N ALA A 182 -3.15 -6.23 -11.54
CA ALA A 182 -4.27 -7.04 -11.12
C ALA A 182 -5.33 -6.14 -10.52
N THR A 183 -6.59 -6.45 -10.81
CA THR A 183 -7.75 -5.73 -10.28
C THR A 183 -8.75 -6.71 -9.70
N GLY A 184 -9.32 -6.38 -8.55
CA GLY A 184 -10.35 -7.19 -7.92
C GLY A 184 -10.51 -6.82 -6.46
N LYS A 185 -11.68 -7.13 -5.89
CA LYS A 185 -11.90 -7.02 -4.45
C LYS A 185 -11.58 -8.38 -3.82
N PRO A 186 -10.57 -8.49 -2.94
CA PRO A 186 -10.33 -9.73 -2.20
C PRO A 186 -11.59 -10.15 -1.45
N ARG A 187 -11.87 -11.46 -1.42
CA ARG A 187 -12.93 -11.99 -0.56
C ARG A 187 -12.46 -11.90 0.89
N GLY A 188 -13.18 -11.15 1.72
CA GLY A 188 -13.02 -11.21 3.17
C GLY A 188 -13.74 -12.43 3.73
N GLY A 189 -13.27 -12.92 4.88
CA GLY A 189 -14.00 -13.91 5.66
C GLY A 189 -15.02 -13.29 6.61
N SER A 190 -15.79 -14.14 7.30
CA SER A 190 -16.75 -13.70 8.32
C SER A 190 -16.07 -13.13 9.58
N THR A 191 -14.77 -13.40 9.76
CA THR A 191 -13.94 -12.87 10.85
C THR A 191 -12.55 -12.46 10.34
N PRO A 192 -11.80 -11.62 11.08
CA PRO A 192 -10.41 -11.26 10.74
C PRO A 192 -9.42 -12.44 10.71
N PHE A 193 -9.80 -13.60 11.25
CA PHE A 193 -8.95 -14.80 11.31
C PHE A 193 -9.42 -15.91 10.38
N THR A 194 -10.39 -15.61 9.52
CA THR A 194 -10.89 -16.60 8.56
C THR A 194 -9.78 -16.98 7.58
N GLU A 195 -9.69 -18.26 7.29
CA GLU A 195 -8.74 -18.79 6.32
C GLU A 195 -8.93 -18.15 4.94
N ALA A 196 -7.83 -17.69 4.35
CA ALA A 196 -7.80 -17.27 2.96
C ALA A 196 -7.75 -18.50 2.07
N THR A 197 -8.72 -18.65 1.16
CA THR A 197 -8.79 -19.77 0.21
C THR A 197 -8.69 -19.25 -1.22
N GLY A 198 -8.00 -20.00 -2.09
CA GLY A 198 -7.77 -19.61 -3.49
C GLY A 198 -6.81 -20.56 -4.22
N MET A 199 -6.47 -20.22 -5.46
CA MET A 199 -5.40 -20.88 -6.21
C MET A 199 -4.18 -19.94 -6.25
N ALA A 200 -2.99 -20.50 -6.09
CA ALA A 200 -1.73 -19.79 -6.26
C ALA A 200 -0.88 -20.56 -7.27
N ASP A 201 -0.35 -19.86 -8.28
CA ASP A 201 0.79 -20.37 -9.03
C ASP A 201 2.04 -20.11 -8.20
N MET A 202 2.64 -21.20 -7.72
CA MET A 202 3.88 -21.17 -6.94
C MET A 202 5.06 -21.69 -7.74
N HIS A 203 4.93 -21.84 -9.07
CA HIS A 203 6.06 -22.18 -9.93
C HIS A 203 6.92 -20.94 -10.20
N ASN A 204 7.48 -20.40 -9.11
CA ASN A 204 8.36 -19.25 -9.12
C ASN A 204 9.66 -19.63 -8.43
N HIS A 205 10.77 -19.11 -8.93
CA HIS A 205 12.09 -19.33 -8.38
C HIS A 205 12.39 -18.31 -7.26
N VAL A 206 11.50 -18.21 -6.28
CA VAL A 206 11.55 -17.16 -5.23
C VAL A 206 12.79 -17.22 -4.34
N SER A 207 13.57 -18.29 -4.38
CA SER A 207 14.85 -18.42 -3.68
C SER A 207 16.07 -18.41 -4.62
N ALA A 208 15.90 -18.21 -5.93
CA ALA A 208 17.03 -18.18 -6.87
C ALA A 208 18.01 -17.05 -6.57
N PHE A 209 17.55 -15.94 -6.01
CA PHE A 209 18.41 -14.87 -5.52
C PHE A 209 19.42 -15.32 -4.45
N GLU A 210 19.27 -16.50 -3.84
CA GLU A 210 20.25 -17.09 -2.91
C GLU A 210 21.27 -18.01 -3.61
N PHE A 211 21.22 -18.16 -4.93
CA PHE A 211 22.12 -19.04 -5.68
C PHE A 211 23.60 -18.73 -5.36
N LEU A 212 24.32 -19.77 -4.96
CA LEU A 212 25.70 -19.72 -4.44
C LEU A 212 25.88 -18.68 -3.31
N GLY A 213 24.93 -18.62 -2.39
CA GLY A 213 24.93 -17.71 -1.24
C GLY A 213 24.53 -16.28 -1.60
N GLY A 214 23.78 -16.11 -2.70
CA GLY A 214 23.33 -14.81 -3.23
C GLY A 214 24.44 -13.95 -3.84
N ARG A 215 25.53 -14.59 -4.26
CA ARG A 215 26.66 -13.92 -4.93
C ARG A 215 26.76 -14.20 -6.43
N ALA A 216 25.96 -15.13 -6.93
CA ALA A 216 25.93 -15.50 -8.35
C ALA A 216 24.62 -15.12 -9.03
N HIS A 217 23.70 -14.50 -8.30
CA HIS A 217 22.39 -14.10 -8.81
C HIS A 217 22.08 -12.67 -8.36
N CYS A 218 21.82 -11.82 -9.33
CA CYS A 218 21.62 -10.38 -9.17
C CYS A 218 20.13 -10.07 -9.12
N GLY A 219 19.77 -9.07 -8.33
CA GLY A 219 18.39 -8.79 -7.98
C GLY A 219 17.79 -9.76 -6.97
N LYS A 220 16.60 -9.40 -6.48
CA LYS A 220 15.81 -10.15 -5.51
C LYS A 220 14.33 -10.08 -5.88
N PRO A 221 13.52 -11.09 -5.53
CA PRO A 221 12.08 -11.08 -5.79
C PRO A 221 11.35 -9.98 -5.02
N TRP A 222 11.95 -9.45 -3.94
CA TRP A 222 11.42 -8.35 -3.16
C TRP A 222 12.53 -7.60 -2.41
N ASP A 223 12.23 -6.37 -2.04
CA ASP A 223 12.99 -5.58 -1.08
C ASP A 223 12.01 -4.76 -0.25
N ALA A 224 12.34 -4.49 1.01
CA ALA A 224 11.48 -3.68 1.89
C ALA A 224 11.29 -2.25 1.36
N TYR A 225 12.20 -1.80 0.48
CA TYR A 225 12.14 -0.49 -0.17
C TYR A 225 11.58 -0.56 -1.61
N GLY A 226 11.04 -1.70 -2.03
CA GLY A 226 10.34 -1.84 -3.30
C GLY A 226 11.26 -2.12 -4.49
N VAL A 227 10.65 -2.18 -5.68
CA VAL A 227 11.27 -2.70 -6.91
C VAL A 227 12.59 -2.01 -7.29
N ALA A 228 12.72 -0.71 -7.02
CA ALA A 228 13.91 0.06 -7.36
C ALA A 228 15.18 -0.38 -6.60
N TYR A 229 15.01 -1.13 -5.50
CA TYR A 229 16.09 -1.69 -4.69
C TYR A 229 16.17 -3.22 -4.83
N ALA A 230 15.05 -3.85 -5.19
CA ALA A 230 14.98 -5.29 -5.42
C ALA A 230 15.65 -5.68 -6.75
N LEU A 231 15.36 -4.98 -7.84
CA LEU A 231 15.78 -5.33 -9.20
C LEU A 231 16.98 -4.50 -9.66
N VAL A 232 18.07 -4.60 -8.90
CA VAL A 232 19.38 -4.00 -9.20
C VAL A 232 20.40 -5.09 -9.54
N ASP A 233 21.36 -4.75 -10.41
CA ASP A 233 22.39 -5.68 -10.84
C ASP A 233 23.50 -5.81 -9.78
N CYS A 234 24.35 -6.83 -9.91
CA CYS A 234 25.48 -7.05 -9.04
C CYS A 234 26.53 -5.93 -9.19
N PRO A 235 27.20 -5.50 -8.10
CA PRO A 235 28.16 -4.41 -8.15
C PRO A 235 29.30 -4.59 -9.18
N ASP A 236 29.76 -5.82 -9.39
CA ASP A 236 30.83 -6.18 -10.33
C ASP A 236 30.38 -6.14 -11.80
N HIS A 237 29.08 -6.09 -12.08
CA HIS A 237 28.57 -5.95 -13.43
C HIS A 237 28.64 -4.49 -13.92
N TYR A 238 28.72 -3.51 -13.02
CA TYR A 238 28.81 -2.11 -13.44
C TYR A 238 30.17 -1.76 -14.07
N PRO A 239 30.19 -0.87 -15.09
CA PRO A 239 29.05 -0.07 -15.58
C PRO A 239 28.27 -0.67 -16.76
N ASN A 240 28.71 -1.80 -17.34
CA ASN A 240 28.20 -2.26 -18.65
C ASN A 240 28.21 -3.79 -18.82
N GLY A 241 28.16 -4.55 -17.74
CA GLY A 241 28.15 -6.02 -17.76
C GLY A 241 29.49 -6.68 -18.09
N ALA A 242 30.54 -5.92 -18.43
CA ALA A 242 31.85 -6.50 -18.75
C ALA A 242 32.47 -7.29 -17.58
N GLY A 243 32.18 -6.89 -16.34
CA GLY A 243 32.68 -7.57 -15.14
C GLY A 243 31.86 -8.79 -14.71
N ALA A 244 30.76 -9.09 -15.40
CA ALA A 244 29.89 -10.24 -15.15
C ALA A 244 30.53 -11.57 -15.62
N ILE A 245 31.72 -11.91 -15.14
CA ILE A 245 32.54 -12.99 -15.69
C ILE A 245 31.83 -14.34 -15.68
N LEU A 246 31.11 -14.65 -14.59
CA LEU A 246 30.35 -15.90 -14.47
C LEU A 246 29.18 -15.96 -15.48
N GLU A 247 28.40 -14.89 -15.57
CA GLU A 247 27.30 -14.76 -16.52
C GLU A 247 27.82 -14.86 -17.96
N ASN A 248 28.83 -14.05 -18.31
CA ASN A 248 29.42 -13.98 -19.63
C ASN A 248 30.02 -15.34 -20.06
N LEU A 249 30.54 -16.13 -19.12
CA LEU A 249 30.96 -17.51 -19.36
C LEU A 249 29.77 -18.43 -19.69
N PHE A 250 28.63 -18.31 -18.98
CA PHE A 250 27.42 -19.07 -19.31
C PHE A 250 26.85 -18.70 -20.69
N TYR A 251 27.02 -17.44 -21.12
CA TYR A 251 26.73 -17.00 -22.49
C TYR A 251 27.78 -17.42 -23.54
N GLY A 252 28.87 -18.08 -23.13
CA GLY A 252 29.94 -18.53 -24.03
C GLY A 252 30.81 -17.41 -24.60
N ASN A 253 30.70 -16.19 -24.08
CA ASN A 253 31.50 -15.04 -24.49
C ASN A 253 31.95 -14.23 -23.26
N PRO A 254 33.15 -14.49 -22.73
CA PRO A 254 33.70 -13.78 -21.57
C PRO A 254 33.84 -12.26 -21.74
N ALA A 255 33.83 -11.74 -22.98
CA ALA A 255 33.92 -10.33 -23.29
C ALA A 255 32.55 -9.68 -23.57
N ARG A 256 31.44 -10.39 -23.31
CA ARG A 256 30.08 -9.86 -23.45
C ARG A 256 29.87 -8.65 -22.51
N THR A 257 28.95 -7.79 -22.91
CA THR A 257 28.48 -6.63 -22.16
C THR A 257 26.96 -6.63 -22.15
N HIS A 258 26.35 -6.04 -21.14
CA HIS A 258 24.90 -5.81 -21.04
C HIS A 258 24.60 -4.52 -20.28
N ASP A 259 23.36 -4.05 -20.33
CA ASP A 259 22.91 -2.92 -19.52
C ASP A 259 22.59 -3.38 -18.08
N PRO A 260 23.33 -2.94 -17.04
CA PRO A 260 23.14 -3.39 -15.66
C PRO A 260 22.02 -2.63 -14.93
N VAL A 261 21.21 -1.80 -15.61
CA VAL A 261 20.22 -0.95 -14.92
C VAL A 261 19.07 -1.73 -14.29
N GLY A 262 18.58 -2.81 -14.91
CA GLY A 262 17.37 -3.49 -14.44
C GLY A 262 16.14 -2.59 -14.48
N TRP A 263 15.36 -2.55 -13.39
CA TRP A 263 14.17 -1.69 -13.31
C TRP A 263 14.57 -0.19 -13.36
N PRO A 264 13.81 0.70 -14.02
CA PRO A 264 12.53 0.47 -14.70
C PRO A 264 12.67 0.12 -16.19
N THR A 265 13.89 0.14 -16.72
CA THR A 265 14.10 0.12 -18.18
C THR A 265 14.13 -1.28 -18.77
N PHE A 266 14.64 -2.25 -18.00
CA PHE A 266 14.77 -3.64 -18.36
C PHE A 266 15.37 -3.88 -19.75
N ARG A 267 16.38 -3.09 -20.13
CA ARG A 267 16.95 -3.15 -21.50
C ARG A 267 17.67 -4.46 -21.79
N SER A 268 18.22 -5.11 -20.78
CA SER A 268 19.00 -6.35 -20.95
C SER A 268 18.57 -7.47 -20.03
N TRP A 269 18.02 -7.17 -18.85
CA TRP A 269 17.47 -8.16 -17.94
C TRP A 269 16.20 -7.61 -17.26
N PRO A 270 15.25 -8.45 -16.83
CA PRO A 270 15.22 -9.92 -16.94
C PRO A 270 15.24 -10.43 -18.40
N ALA A 271 15.91 -11.56 -18.64
CA ALA A 271 16.03 -12.19 -19.95
C ALA A 271 15.92 -13.71 -19.81
N TYR A 272 15.19 -14.36 -20.71
CA TYR A 272 14.84 -15.78 -20.63
C TYR A 272 16.04 -16.75 -20.58
N ASP A 273 17.20 -16.30 -21.06
CA ASP A 273 18.45 -17.06 -21.11
C ASP A 273 19.45 -16.64 -20.03
N SER A 274 19.08 -15.68 -19.17
CA SER A 274 19.88 -15.32 -18.00
C SER A 274 19.71 -16.37 -16.92
N LEU A 275 20.83 -16.83 -16.35
CA LEU A 275 20.83 -17.74 -15.19
C LEU A 275 21.20 -17.02 -13.88
N THR A 276 21.57 -15.75 -13.98
CA THR A 276 22.22 -14.98 -12.92
C THR A 276 21.48 -13.67 -12.61
N HIS A 277 20.30 -13.46 -13.18
CA HIS A 277 19.45 -12.29 -12.87
C HIS A 277 18.05 -12.73 -12.48
N GLU A 278 17.46 -12.00 -11.53
CA GLU A 278 16.09 -12.16 -11.09
C GLU A 278 15.08 -11.96 -12.22
N GLN A 279 14.08 -12.86 -12.26
CA GLN A 279 13.15 -13.04 -13.37
C GLN A 279 11.71 -13.35 -12.94
N THR A 280 11.44 -13.39 -11.63
CA THR A 280 10.10 -13.68 -11.10
C THR A 280 9.13 -12.51 -11.19
#